data_AF-A0A7W7I3A0-F1
#
_entry.id   AF-A0A7W7I3A0-F1
#
_cell.length_a   1.000
_cell.length_b   1.000
_cell.length_c   1.000
_cell.angle_alpha   90.00
_cell.angle_beta   90.00
_cell.angle_gamma   90.00
#
_symmetry.space_group_name_H-M   'P 1'
#
loop_
_entity.id
_entity.type
_entity.pdbx_description
1 polymer ?
#
loop_
_entity_poly.entity_id
_entity_poly.type
_entity_poly.pdbx_seq_one_letter_code
_entity_poly.pdbx_strand_id
1 'polypeptide(L)'
;MALFRTRRGEQRVAAVDAYQFPSSVRHRLATNYRDLTADDIQTVEAGARQWFRLAARHPRAKLSMPSVVVDDLWHELVLHTRDYAAFCDVAFGRFLHHVPESAMSADGAAANQSTALRETFRMAQQDEGCEPAQLPLLFRVDRELAVAGGRHYLADCGGRGVCHELKGATCLQHVAGPGRRPGGKWDFSRRSGGDGMVQGDAGCGGGCGGGCGGS
;
A
#
# COMPACT_ATOMS: atom_id res chain seq x y z
N MET A 1 21.33 25.65 8.87
CA MET A 1 20.77 24.31 9.14
C MET A 1 19.67 23.86 8.16
N ALA A 2 18.81 24.74 7.65
CA ALA A 2 17.77 24.37 6.67
C ALA A 2 18.34 23.86 5.33
N LEU A 3 19.35 24.56 4.77
CA LEU A 3 20.02 24.20 3.51
C LEU A 3 20.71 22.81 3.51
N PHE A 4 21.18 22.36 4.67
CA PHE A 4 21.78 21.02 4.83
C PHE A 4 20.73 19.91 4.87
N ARG A 5 19.53 20.21 5.40
CA ARG A 5 18.41 19.25 5.44
C ARG A 5 17.79 19.05 4.07
N THR A 6 17.65 20.11 3.29
CA THR A 6 17.20 20.02 1.88
C THR A 6 18.20 19.27 1.00
N ARG A 7 19.50 19.60 1.06
CA ARG A 7 20.54 18.86 0.32
C ARG A 7 20.58 17.37 0.63
N ARG A 8 20.45 16.99 1.91
CA ARG A 8 20.42 15.57 2.30
C ARG A 8 19.14 14.87 1.80
N GLY A 9 18.01 15.56 1.78
CA GLY A 9 16.77 15.05 1.19
C GLY A 9 16.88 14.82 -0.32
N GLU A 10 17.47 15.77 -1.05
CA GLU A 10 17.70 15.68 -2.50
C GLU A 10 18.64 14.53 -2.86
N GLN A 11 19.74 14.36 -2.13
CA GLN A 11 20.67 13.23 -2.32
C GLN A 11 20.00 11.88 -2.11
N ARG A 12 19.13 11.77 -1.12
CA ARG A 12 18.35 10.57 -0.83
C ARG A 12 17.35 10.24 -1.92
N VAL A 13 16.67 11.26 -2.44
CA VAL A 13 15.76 11.13 -3.58
C VAL A 13 16.53 10.67 -4.83
N ALA A 14 17.70 11.26 -5.11
CA ALA A 14 18.54 10.83 -6.22
C ALA A 14 19.00 9.37 -6.08
N ALA A 15 19.26 8.90 -4.86
CA ALA A 15 19.57 7.50 -4.61
C ALA A 15 18.37 6.56 -4.88
N VAL A 16 17.15 7.00 -4.57
CA VAL A 16 15.91 6.28 -4.94
C VAL A 16 15.76 6.22 -6.46
N ASP A 17 15.96 7.34 -7.15
CA ASP A 17 15.77 7.43 -8.61
C ASP A 17 16.82 6.60 -9.37
N ALA A 18 18.05 6.54 -8.87
CA ALA A 18 19.12 5.72 -9.45
C ALA A 18 18.98 4.22 -9.13
N TYR A 19 18.13 3.84 -8.18
CA TYR A 19 18.01 2.46 -7.73
C TYR A 19 17.52 1.52 -8.83
N GLN A 20 18.21 0.40 -8.99
CA GLN A 20 17.86 -0.66 -9.93
C GLN A 20 17.26 -1.83 -9.16
N PHE A 21 16.00 -2.16 -9.47
CA PHE A 21 15.35 -3.31 -8.85
C PHE A 21 15.98 -4.62 -9.35
N PRO A 22 16.29 -5.56 -8.44
CA PRO A 22 16.84 -6.85 -8.83
C PRO A 22 15.96 -7.57 -9.86
N SER A 23 16.59 -8.22 -10.85
CA SER A 23 15.85 -8.99 -11.87
C SER A 23 15.01 -10.12 -11.27
N SER A 24 15.45 -10.69 -10.15
CA SER A 24 14.70 -11.68 -9.37
C SER A 24 13.37 -11.15 -8.83
N VAL A 25 13.34 -9.89 -8.37
CA VAL A 25 12.12 -9.24 -7.88
C VAL A 25 11.12 -9.08 -9.03
N ARG A 26 11.59 -8.58 -10.19
CA ARG A 26 10.76 -8.48 -11.41
C ARG A 26 10.24 -9.84 -11.86
N HIS A 27 11.09 -10.85 -11.89
CA HIS A 27 10.71 -12.20 -12.32
C HIS A 27 9.65 -12.81 -11.39
N ARG A 28 9.79 -12.60 -10.09
CA ARG A 28 8.82 -13.08 -9.12
C ARG A 28 7.50 -12.34 -9.21
N LEU A 29 7.52 -11.01 -9.39
CA LEU A 29 6.31 -10.24 -9.65
C LEU A 29 5.59 -10.76 -10.91
N ALA A 30 6.31 -10.98 -12.00
CA ALA A 30 5.75 -11.54 -13.25
C ALA A 30 5.16 -12.94 -13.06
N THR A 31 5.72 -13.74 -12.14
CA THR A 31 5.20 -15.08 -11.81
C THR A 31 3.87 -15.00 -11.04
N ASN A 32 3.77 -14.03 -10.12
CA ASN A 32 2.57 -13.79 -9.32
C ASN A 32 1.45 -13.12 -10.13
N TYR A 33 1.84 -12.25 -11.06
CA TYR A 33 0.96 -11.47 -11.92
C TYR A 33 1.20 -11.81 -13.39
N ARG A 34 0.68 -12.97 -13.81
CA ARG A 34 0.96 -13.55 -15.14
C ARG A 34 0.45 -12.71 -16.32
N ASP A 35 -0.51 -11.84 -16.07
CA ASP A 35 -1.11 -10.97 -17.09
C ASP A 35 -0.32 -9.67 -17.30
N LEU A 36 0.67 -9.37 -16.44
CA LEU A 36 1.48 -8.16 -16.55
C LEU A 36 2.59 -8.32 -17.59
N THR A 37 2.69 -7.33 -18.46
CA THR A 37 3.78 -7.19 -19.42
C THR A 37 5.05 -6.61 -18.78
N ALA A 38 6.14 -6.58 -19.54
CA ALA A 38 7.38 -5.94 -19.08
C ALA A 38 7.19 -4.43 -18.81
N ASP A 39 6.37 -3.75 -19.59
CA ASP A 39 6.08 -2.31 -19.42
C ASP A 39 5.19 -2.07 -18.20
N ASP A 40 4.28 -2.99 -17.91
CA ASP A 40 3.48 -2.95 -16.68
C ASP A 40 4.36 -3.09 -15.45
N ILE A 41 5.32 -4.01 -15.47
CA ILE A 41 6.30 -4.18 -14.39
C ILE A 41 7.10 -2.88 -14.18
N GLN A 42 7.52 -2.21 -15.27
CA GLN A 42 8.18 -0.90 -15.16
C GLN A 42 7.27 0.16 -14.53
N THR A 43 5.97 0.10 -14.80
CA THR A 43 4.96 0.98 -14.19
C THR A 43 4.81 0.72 -12.69
N VAL A 44 4.76 -0.54 -12.26
CA VAL A 44 4.77 -0.92 -10.82
C VAL A 44 6.03 -0.41 -10.14
N GLU A 45 7.17 -0.61 -10.78
CA GLU A 45 8.47 -0.14 -10.35
C GLU A 45 8.50 1.40 -10.19
N ALA A 46 7.94 2.15 -11.13
CA ALA A 46 7.82 3.59 -11.05
C ALA A 46 6.93 4.04 -9.88
N GLY A 47 5.82 3.32 -9.63
CA GLY A 47 4.98 3.50 -8.44
C GLY A 47 5.73 3.27 -7.13
N ALA A 48 6.53 2.20 -7.05
CA ALA A 48 7.37 1.91 -5.89
C ALA A 48 8.42 3.02 -5.65
N ARG A 49 9.07 3.51 -6.72
CA ARG A 49 10.00 4.64 -6.62
C ARG A 49 9.30 5.91 -6.12
N GLN A 50 8.09 6.21 -6.60
CA GLN A 50 7.32 7.34 -6.09
C GLN A 50 7.12 7.21 -4.57
N TRP A 51 6.68 6.06 -4.08
CA TRP A 51 6.51 5.84 -2.64
C TRP A 51 7.83 5.99 -1.87
N PHE A 52 8.93 5.43 -2.36
CA PHE A 52 10.26 5.58 -1.74
C PHE A 52 10.75 7.04 -1.74
N ARG A 53 10.47 7.83 -2.78
CA ARG A 53 10.77 9.27 -2.78
C ARG A 53 10.02 9.99 -1.66
N LEU A 54 8.74 9.65 -1.44
CA LEU A 54 7.98 10.21 -0.32
C LEU A 54 8.62 9.86 1.03
N ALA A 55 9.02 8.60 1.22
CA ALA A 55 9.70 8.15 2.45
C ALA A 55 11.05 8.85 2.66
N ALA A 56 11.80 9.10 1.58
CA ALA A 56 13.07 9.81 1.60
C ALA A 56 12.91 11.31 1.94
N ARG A 57 11.91 11.98 1.35
CA ARG A 57 11.62 13.41 1.58
C ARG A 57 10.97 13.66 2.94
N HIS A 58 10.17 12.72 3.43
CA HIS A 58 9.37 12.85 4.65
C HIS A 58 9.68 11.74 5.66
N PRO A 59 10.91 11.64 6.21
CA PRO A 59 11.35 10.49 7.01
C PRO A 59 10.58 10.29 8.34
N ARG A 60 9.78 11.27 8.76
CA ARG A 60 8.94 11.26 9.98
C ARG A 60 7.44 11.16 9.68
N ALA A 61 7.03 11.24 8.42
CA ALA A 61 5.62 11.12 8.06
C ALA A 61 5.16 9.67 8.22
N LYS A 62 3.89 9.51 8.60
CA LYS A 62 3.23 8.20 8.58
C LYS A 62 2.67 8.00 7.17
N LEU A 63 3.40 7.25 6.35
CA LEU A 63 2.98 6.93 4.99
C LEU A 63 2.15 5.64 4.97
N SER A 64 1.11 5.64 4.14
CA SER A 64 0.34 4.45 3.79
C SER A 64 0.86 3.88 2.47
N MET A 65 0.75 2.57 2.26
CA MET A 65 0.91 1.97 0.92
C MET A 65 -0.47 1.88 0.27
N PRO A 66 -0.77 2.68 -0.78
CA PRO A 66 -2.09 2.72 -1.41
C PRO A 66 -2.27 1.68 -2.54
N SER A 67 -1.21 1.06 -3.05
CA SER A 67 -1.28 0.09 -4.15
C SER A 67 -0.90 -1.31 -3.69
N VAL A 68 -1.71 -2.30 -4.08
CA VAL A 68 -1.48 -3.72 -3.78
C VAL A 68 -0.30 -4.25 -4.55
N VAL A 69 -0.21 -3.98 -5.86
CA VAL A 69 0.89 -4.52 -6.68
C VAL A 69 2.24 -3.91 -6.30
N VAL A 70 2.26 -2.64 -5.85
CA VAL A 70 3.45 -1.98 -5.31
C VAL A 70 3.83 -2.54 -3.93
N ASP A 71 2.84 -2.85 -3.07
CA ASP A 71 3.06 -3.51 -1.78
C ASP A 71 3.74 -4.87 -1.98
N ASP A 72 3.24 -5.67 -2.93
CA ASP A 72 3.79 -6.99 -3.27
C ASP A 72 5.21 -6.90 -3.84
N LEU A 73 5.50 -5.91 -4.71
CA LEU A 73 6.86 -5.69 -5.18
C LEU A 73 7.81 -5.29 -4.05
N TRP A 74 7.36 -4.44 -3.12
CA TRP A 74 8.17 -4.05 -1.96
C TRP A 74 8.39 -5.24 -1.00
N HIS A 75 7.39 -6.09 -0.82
CA HIS A 75 7.51 -7.32 -0.07
C HIS A 75 8.63 -8.22 -0.60
N GLU A 76 8.64 -8.48 -1.93
CA GLU A 76 9.68 -9.28 -2.56
C GLU A 76 11.06 -8.62 -2.46
N LEU A 77 11.12 -7.29 -2.54
CA LEU A 77 12.36 -6.55 -2.39
C LEU A 77 12.98 -6.75 -0.99
N VAL A 78 12.17 -6.81 0.08
CA VAL A 78 12.65 -6.96 1.46
C VAL A 78 13.35 -8.32 1.68
N LEU A 79 13.01 -9.34 0.89
CA LEU A 79 13.67 -10.65 0.93
C LEU A 79 15.12 -10.60 0.45
N HIS A 80 15.50 -9.58 -0.33
CA HIS A 80 16.88 -9.28 -0.71
C HIS A 80 17.62 -8.55 0.42
N THR A 81 17.67 -9.16 1.60
CA THR A 81 18.00 -8.49 2.88
C THR A 81 19.28 -7.65 2.86
N ARG A 82 20.36 -8.13 2.23
CA ARG A 82 21.64 -7.39 2.12
C ARG A 82 21.53 -6.18 1.20
N ASP A 83 21.00 -6.37 -0.01
CA ASP A 83 20.88 -5.31 -1.01
C ASP A 83 19.84 -4.27 -0.57
N TYR A 84 18.75 -4.73 0.03
CA TYR A 84 17.71 -3.87 0.60
C TYR A 84 18.22 -3.06 1.79
N ALA A 85 19.03 -3.64 2.68
CA ALA A 85 19.66 -2.90 3.77
C ALA A 85 20.60 -1.81 3.24
N ALA A 86 21.45 -2.14 2.26
CA ALA A 86 22.35 -1.17 1.63
C ALA A 86 21.57 -0.04 0.93
N PHE A 87 20.49 -0.38 0.21
CA PHE A 87 19.59 0.61 -0.38
C PHE A 87 18.98 1.52 0.70
N CYS A 88 18.49 0.95 1.80
CA CYS A 88 17.88 1.71 2.88
C CYS A 88 18.87 2.68 3.55
N ASP A 89 20.12 2.28 3.74
CA ASP A 89 21.15 3.14 4.33
C ASP A 89 21.44 4.35 3.46
N VAL A 90 21.49 4.18 2.13
CA VAL A 90 21.73 5.29 1.20
C VAL A 90 20.47 6.15 1.03
N ALA A 91 19.31 5.54 0.77
CA ALA A 91 18.08 6.25 0.43
C ALA A 91 17.36 6.85 1.65
N PHE A 92 17.45 6.23 2.82
CA PHE A 92 16.68 6.64 4.01
C PHE A 92 17.58 6.96 5.21
N GLY A 93 18.83 6.48 5.21
CA GLY A 93 19.75 6.56 6.35
C GLY A 93 19.29 5.78 7.57
N ARG A 94 18.39 4.81 7.35
CA ARG A 94 17.90 3.84 8.33
C ARG A 94 17.22 2.71 7.59
N PHE A 95 17.15 1.53 8.21
CA PHE A 95 16.34 0.46 7.69
C PHE A 95 14.86 0.87 7.65
N LEU A 96 14.22 0.69 6.48
CA LEU A 96 12.80 0.95 6.29
C LEU A 96 12.05 -0.38 6.42
N HIS A 97 11.42 -0.60 7.57
CA HIS A 97 10.66 -1.82 7.80
C HIS A 97 9.40 -1.83 6.95
N HIS A 98 9.18 -2.96 6.26
CA HIS A 98 7.93 -3.26 5.58
C HIS A 98 7.09 -4.17 6.48
N VAL A 99 5.82 -3.81 6.67
CA VAL A 99 4.82 -4.66 7.31
C VAL A 99 3.72 -4.85 6.27
N PRO A 100 3.60 -6.05 5.67
CA PRO A 100 2.59 -6.32 4.65
C PRO A 100 1.20 -6.01 5.19
N GLU A 101 0.32 -5.49 4.34
CA GLU A 101 -1.05 -5.20 4.77
C GLU A 101 -1.78 -6.46 5.25
N SER A 102 -1.50 -7.62 4.65
CA SER A 102 -2.05 -8.92 5.06
C SER A 102 -1.73 -9.30 6.51
N ALA A 103 -0.66 -8.73 7.08
CA ALA A 103 -0.25 -8.93 8.46
C ALA A 103 -0.80 -7.86 9.43
N MET A 104 -1.52 -6.84 8.94
CA MET A 104 -2.11 -5.79 9.78
C MET A 104 -3.50 -6.22 10.28
N SER A 105 -3.68 -6.35 11.60
CA SER A 105 -4.95 -6.73 12.22
C SER A 105 -6.06 -5.67 12.03
N ALA A 106 -7.30 -6.11 11.84
CA ALA A 106 -8.47 -5.28 11.49
C ALA A 106 -8.92 -4.28 12.58
N ASP A 107 -8.57 -4.49 13.86
CA ASP A 107 -9.34 -3.91 14.98
C ASP A 107 -8.87 -2.54 15.51
N GLY A 108 -7.79 -1.94 14.98
CA GLY A 108 -7.27 -0.67 15.52
C GLY A 108 -6.84 0.39 14.50
N ALA A 109 -6.82 0.06 13.20
CA ALA A 109 -6.02 0.79 12.23
C ALA A 109 -6.80 1.72 11.29
N ALA A 110 -8.12 1.58 11.15
CA ALA A 110 -8.89 2.24 10.08
C ALA A 110 -8.87 3.79 10.10
N ALA A 111 -8.82 4.45 11.28
CA ALA A 111 -8.81 5.92 11.38
C ALA A 111 -7.40 6.53 11.21
N ASN A 112 -6.36 5.82 11.66
CA ASN A 112 -4.97 6.21 11.43
C ASN A 112 -4.57 5.95 9.97
N GLN A 113 -5.09 4.88 9.37
CA GLN A 113 -4.90 4.55 7.96
C GLN A 113 -5.53 5.60 7.05
N SER A 114 -6.73 6.12 7.35
CA SER A 114 -7.37 7.12 6.50
C SER A 114 -6.64 8.47 6.49
N THR A 115 -6.14 8.91 7.65
CA THR A 115 -5.35 10.15 7.74
C THR A 115 -4.01 10.01 7.03
N ALA A 116 -3.29 8.90 7.28
CA ALA A 116 -2.02 8.59 6.61
C ALA A 116 -2.19 8.45 5.09
N LEU A 117 -3.28 7.83 4.63
CA LEU A 117 -3.61 7.68 3.21
C LEU A 117 -3.85 9.04 2.54
N ARG A 118 -4.61 9.94 3.18
CA ARG A 118 -4.84 11.30 2.65
C ARG A 118 -3.55 12.12 2.60
N GLU A 119 -2.70 12.01 3.63
CA GLU A 119 -1.41 12.68 3.65
C GLU A 119 -0.48 12.14 2.55
N THR A 120 -0.42 10.82 2.39
CA THR A 120 0.33 10.14 1.32
C THR A 120 -0.16 10.59 -0.05
N PHE A 121 -1.49 10.71 -0.26
CA PHE A 121 -2.06 11.20 -1.50
C PHE A 121 -1.58 12.62 -1.83
N ARG A 122 -1.69 13.55 -0.88
CA ARG A 122 -1.24 14.92 -1.07
C ARG A 122 0.25 14.99 -1.41
N MET A 123 1.08 14.20 -0.73
CA MET A 123 2.52 14.14 -0.99
C MET A 123 2.82 13.53 -2.37
N ALA A 124 2.09 12.49 -2.77
CA ALA A 124 2.23 11.88 -4.10
C ALA A 124 1.84 12.85 -5.22
N GLN A 125 0.77 13.65 -5.03
CA GLN A 125 0.40 14.70 -6.00
C GLN A 125 1.50 15.74 -6.14
N GLN A 126 2.12 16.15 -5.03
CA GLN A 126 3.24 17.10 -5.04
C GLN A 126 4.51 16.50 -5.68
N ASP A 127 4.77 15.20 -5.50
CA ASP A 127 5.91 14.51 -6.13
C ASP A 127 5.78 14.46 -7.66
N GLU A 128 4.59 14.17 -8.17
CA GLU A 128 4.33 14.09 -9.61
C GLU A 128 4.08 15.46 -10.26
N GLY A 129 3.74 16.47 -9.46
CA GLY A 129 3.34 17.79 -9.97
C GLY A 129 1.99 17.76 -10.67
N CYS A 130 1.08 16.87 -10.26
CA CYS A 130 -0.23 16.74 -10.88
C CYS A 130 -1.26 17.70 -10.29
N GLU A 131 -2.31 17.99 -11.07
CA GLU A 131 -3.41 18.87 -10.65
C GLU A 131 -4.20 18.25 -9.48
N PRO A 132 -4.87 19.04 -8.63
CA PRO A 132 -5.60 18.52 -7.46
C PRO A 132 -6.65 17.45 -7.78
N ALA A 133 -7.22 17.49 -8.99
CA ALA A 133 -8.21 16.52 -9.46
C ALA A 133 -7.61 15.23 -10.03
N GLN A 134 -6.30 15.19 -10.28
CA GLN A 134 -5.60 14.04 -10.85
C GLN A 134 -5.10 13.08 -9.77
N LEU A 135 -5.16 11.78 -10.07
CA LEU A 135 -4.58 10.74 -9.24
C LEU A 135 -3.10 10.54 -9.61
N PRO A 136 -2.17 10.61 -8.65
CA PRO A 136 -0.77 10.29 -8.91
C PRO A 136 -0.59 8.78 -9.17
N LEU A 137 0.51 8.40 -9.83
CA LEU A 137 0.79 7.05 -10.32
C LEU A 137 0.55 5.98 -9.27
N LEU A 138 1.10 6.19 -8.08
CA LEU A 138 0.99 5.30 -6.93
C LEU A 138 -0.46 4.98 -6.53
N PHE A 139 -1.43 5.86 -6.83
CA PHE A 139 -2.86 5.67 -6.55
C PHE A 139 -3.66 5.17 -7.75
N ARG A 140 -3.10 5.15 -8.96
CA ARG A 140 -3.81 4.69 -10.16
C ARG A 140 -3.28 3.36 -10.70
N VAL A 141 -2.04 2.98 -10.37
CA VAL A 141 -1.37 1.78 -10.89
C VAL A 141 -2.20 0.51 -10.78
N ASP A 142 -2.84 0.24 -9.62
CA ASP A 142 -3.69 -0.94 -9.44
C ASP A 142 -4.84 -1.00 -10.45
N ARG A 143 -5.45 0.16 -10.75
CA ARG A 143 -6.56 0.28 -11.69
C ARG A 143 -6.07 0.25 -13.13
N GLU A 144 -4.97 0.94 -13.45
CA GLU A 144 -4.39 0.98 -14.79
C GLU A 144 -3.97 -0.42 -15.26
N LEU A 145 -3.44 -1.23 -14.35
CA LEU A 145 -2.97 -2.59 -14.63
C LEU A 145 -4.03 -3.67 -14.36
N ALA A 146 -5.27 -3.29 -14.06
CA ALA A 146 -6.39 -4.21 -13.75
C ALA A 146 -6.02 -5.29 -12.71
N VAL A 147 -5.30 -4.91 -11.66
CA VAL A 147 -4.80 -5.82 -10.61
C VAL A 147 -5.96 -6.49 -9.87
N ALA A 148 -5.94 -7.81 -9.79
CA ALA A 148 -6.95 -8.57 -9.05
C ALA A 148 -6.92 -8.22 -7.56
N GLY A 149 -8.05 -7.72 -7.03
CA GLY A 149 -8.14 -7.21 -5.66
C GLY A 149 -7.43 -5.86 -5.45
N GLY A 150 -7.01 -5.19 -6.53
CA GLY A 150 -6.40 -3.88 -6.52
C GLY A 150 -7.33 -2.79 -5.98
N ARG A 151 -6.75 -1.67 -5.57
CA ARG A 151 -7.50 -0.56 -4.98
C ARG A 151 -7.84 0.50 -6.01
N HIS A 152 -9.10 0.92 -6.00
CA HIS A 152 -9.58 1.99 -6.87
C HIS A 152 -9.87 3.24 -6.05
N TYR A 153 -9.40 4.38 -6.55
CA TYR A 153 -9.50 5.66 -5.86
C TYR A 153 -10.20 6.72 -6.71
N LEU A 154 -10.74 7.72 -6.03
CA LEU A 154 -11.25 8.97 -6.61
C LEU A 154 -10.63 10.14 -5.86
N ALA A 155 -10.06 11.09 -6.61
CA ALA A 155 -9.54 12.33 -6.04
C ALA A 155 -10.70 13.17 -5.45
N ASP A 156 -11.75 13.35 -6.23
CA ASP A 156 -13.00 14.04 -5.85
C ASP A 156 -14.20 13.25 -6.41
N CYS A 157 -15.24 13.08 -5.60
CA CYS A 157 -16.48 12.40 -5.98
C CYS A 157 -17.62 13.36 -6.40
N GLY A 158 -17.39 14.68 -6.32
CA GLY A 158 -18.41 15.72 -6.53
C GLY A 158 -19.39 15.90 -5.37
N GLY A 159 -19.25 15.10 -4.31
CA GLY A 159 -20.08 15.15 -3.12
C GLY A 159 -19.81 16.38 -2.26
N ARG A 160 -20.83 17.20 -2.01
CA ARG A 160 -20.73 18.37 -1.10
C ARG A 160 -21.14 17.97 0.31
N GLY A 161 -20.17 17.68 1.18
CA GLY A 161 -20.37 17.32 2.60
C GLY A 161 -20.79 15.86 2.85
N VAL A 162 -21.27 15.16 1.82
CA VAL A 162 -21.55 13.72 1.83
C VAL A 162 -20.88 13.10 0.62
N CYS A 163 -20.19 11.98 0.82
CA CYS A 163 -19.53 11.26 -0.26
C CYS A 163 -20.55 10.70 -1.26
N HIS A 164 -20.36 10.98 -2.55
CA HIS A 164 -21.06 10.28 -3.62
C HIS A 164 -20.31 8.97 -3.90
N GLU A 165 -20.75 7.89 -3.25
CA GLU A 165 -20.07 6.60 -3.30
C GLU A 165 -20.19 5.96 -4.69
N LEU A 166 -19.03 5.62 -5.26
CA LEU A 166 -18.95 4.73 -6.41
C LEU A 166 -18.54 3.35 -5.92
N LYS A 167 -19.31 2.32 -6.32
CA LYS A 167 -19.10 0.94 -5.87
C LYS A 167 -17.67 0.49 -6.18
N GLY A 168 -16.94 0.05 -5.15
CA GLY A 168 -15.57 -0.44 -5.28
C GLY A 168 -14.50 0.66 -5.37
N ALA A 169 -14.84 1.95 -5.17
CA ALA A 169 -13.87 3.04 -5.18
C ALA A 169 -13.84 3.80 -3.85
N THR A 170 -12.65 4.18 -3.41
CA THR A 170 -12.42 4.98 -2.20
C THR A 170 -12.25 6.46 -2.56
N CYS A 171 -13.08 7.33 -1.99
CA CYS A 171 -12.96 8.77 -2.19
C CYS A 171 -11.96 9.39 -1.21
N LEU A 172 -10.84 9.90 -1.73
CA LEU A 172 -9.74 10.47 -0.95
C LEU A 172 -10.11 11.82 -0.29
N GLN A 173 -11.05 12.57 -0.88
CA GLN A 173 -11.57 13.79 -0.28
C GLN A 173 -12.37 13.54 1.01
N HIS A 174 -13.09 12.41 1.10
CA HIS A 174 -13.96 12.08 2.24
C HIS A 174 -13.38 11.03 3.19
N VAL A 175 -12.24 10.41 2.85
CA VAL A 175 -11.60 9.37 3.67
C VAL A 175 -11.12 9.92 5.03
N ALA A 176 -10.63 11.16 5.06
CA ALA A 176 -10.16 11.87 6.24
C ALA A 176 -10.42 13.38 6.19
N GLY A 177 -11.35 13.82 5.33
CA GLY A 177 -11.70 15.23 5.13
C GLY A 177 -13.05 15.61 5.74
N PRO A 178 -13.49 16.87 5.56
CA PRO A 178 -14.80 17.33 6.01
C PRO A 178 -15.90 16.65 5.19
N GLY A 179 -16.57 15.67 5.78
CA GLY A 179 -17.74 15.02 5.21
C GLY A 179 -17.89 13.58 5.68
N ARG A 180 -19.10 13.04 5.48
CA ARG A 180 -19.48 11.72 5.97
C ARG A 180 -19.59 10.73 4.81
N ARG A 181 -19.05 9.52 4.97
CA ARG A 181 -19.40 8.37 4.12
C ARG A 181 -20.80 7.88 4.52
N PRO A 182 -21.74 7.72 3.56
CA PRO A 182 -22.97 6.98 3.81
C PRO A 182 -22.64 5.53 4.20
N GLY A 183 -23.17 5.03 5.33
CA GLY A 183 -23.01 3.61 5.68
C GLY A 183 -21.80 3.21 6.55
N GLY A 184 -20.99 4.16 7.04
CA GLY A 184 -19.98 3.87 8.09
C GLY A 184 -18.52 4.09 7.68
N LYS A 185 -17.59 3.36 8.30
CA LYS A 185 -16.13 3.49 8.05
C LYS A 185 -15.71 2.80 6.74
N TRP A 186 -14.58 3.21 6.17
CA TRP A 186 -13.94 2.48 5.06
C TRP A 186 -13.32 1.19 5.59
N ASP A 187 -13.57 0.08 4.89
CA ASP A 187 -12.93 -1.21 5.15
C ASP A 187 -11.78 -1.37 4.16
N PHE A 188 -10.56 -1.06 4.62
CA PHE A 188 -9.34 -1.18 3.83
C PHE A 188 -8.78 -2.61 3.84
N SER A 189 -9.29 -3.48 4.72
CA SER A 189 -8.84 -4.87 4.83
C SER A 189 -9.44 -5.77 3.75
N ARG A 190 -10.51 -5.31 3.07
CA ARG A 190 -11.10 -6.01 1.93
C ARG A 190 -10.40 -5.60 0.63
N ARG A 191 -9.59 -6.52 0.08
CA ARG A 191 -9.30 -6.53 -1.35
C ARG A 191 -10.64 -6.52 -2.11
N SER A 192 -10.80 -5.62 -3.07
CA SER A 192 -12.06 -5.47 -3.79
C SER A 192 -12.31 -6.71 -4.67
N GLY A 193 -13.19 -7.61 -4.22
CA GLY A 193 -13.95 -8.52 -5.07
C GLY A 193 -13.32 -9.88 -5.40
N GLY A 194 -13.77 -10.90 -4.68
CA GLY A 194 -13.90 -12.29 -5.13
C GLY A 194 -14.95 -12.94 -4.24
N ASP A 195 -16.11 -13.29 -4.79
CA ASP A 195 -17.23 -13.85 -4.04
C ASP A 195 -16.82 -15.11 -3.27
N GLY A 196 -17.32 -15.24 -2.04
CA GLY A 196 -16.80 -16.14 -1.02
C GLY A 196 -16.87 -17.62 -1.35
N MET A 197 -15.82 -18.34 -0.93
CA MET A 197 -15.99 -19.70 -0.40
C MET A 197 -16.10 -19.58 1.12
N VAL A 198 -17.31 -19.79 1.62
CA VAL A 198 -17.58 -20.00 3.04
C VAL A 198 -16.73 -21.19 3.50
N GLN A 199 -15.80 -20.95 4.43
CA GLN A 199 -15.19 -22.03 5.20
C GLN A 199 -16.30 -22.66 6.04
N GLY A 200 -16.61 -23.93 5.78
CA GLY A 200 -17.45 -24.73 6.66
C GLY A 200 -16.76 -24.90 8.01
N ASP A 201 -17.31 -24.23 9.00
CA ASP A 201 -17.08 -24.39 10.42
C ASP A 201 -17.47 -25.82 10.86
N ALA A 202 -16.46 -26.66 11.11
CA ALA A 202 -16.63 -27.88 11.90
C ALA A 202 -16.13 -27.60 13.32
N GLY A 203 -17.07 -27.20 14.17
CA GLY A 203 -16.89 -26.92 15.57
C GLY A 203 -16.43 -28.13 16.39
N CYS A 204 -15.71 -27.78 17.46
CA CYS A 204 -15.26 -28.60 18.55
C CYS A 204 -16.40 -29.30 19.32
N GLY A 205 -16.19 -30.58 19.65
CA GLY A 205 -17.03 -31.34 20.58
C GLY A 205 -16.14 -32.12 21.54
N GLY A 206 -15.92 -31.57 22.74
CA GLY A 206 -15.33 -32.30 23.86
C GLY A 206 -16.35 -33.27 24.46
N GLY A 207 -15.89 -34.46 24.83
CA GLY A 207 -16.67 -35.46 25.55
C GLY A 207 -15.78 -36.21 26.53
N CYS A 208 -16.05 -36.02 27.82
CA CYS A 208 -15.51 -36.79 28.92
C CYS A 208 -16.19 -38.19 28.97
N GLY A 209 -15.43 -39.22 29.34
CA GLY A 209 -15.95 -40.57 29.58
C GLY A 209 -14.85 -41.48 30.13
N GLY A 210 -15.01 -41.94 31.38
CA GLY A 210 -13.98 -42.62 32.15
C GLY A 210 -13.99 -44.15 32.08
N GLY A 211 -12.88 -44.72 32.57
CA GLY A 211 -12.80 -45.95 33.37
C GLY A 211 -12.88 -47.32 32.66
N CYS A 212 -11.79 -48.11 32.71
CA CYS A 212 -11.66 -49.37 33.47
C CYS A 212 -10.37 -50.16 33.12
N GLY A 213 -9.83 -50.89 34.11
CA GLY A 213 -8.84 -51.99 33.96
C GLY A 213 -7.39 -51.58 34.18
N GLY A 214 -6.59 -52.20 35.04
CA GLY A 214 -6.77 -53.38 35.88
C GLY A 214 -5.48 -53.64 36.68
N SER A 215 -5.64 -54.54 37.66
CA SER A 215 -4.64 -55.08 38.63
C SER A 215 -4.34 -54.24 39.86
#